data_AF-A0AAF0RHS9-F1
#
_entry.id   AF-A0AAF0RHS9-F1
#
_cell.length_a   1.000
_cell.length_b   1.000
_cell.length_c   1.000
_cell.angle_alpha   90.00
_cell.angle_beta   90.00
_cell.angle_gamma   90.00
#
_symmetry.space_group_name_H-M   'P 1'
#
loop_
_entity.id
_entity.type
_entity.pdbx_description
1 polymer ?
#
loop_
_entity_poly.entity_id
_entity_poly.type
_entity_poly.pdbx_seq_one_letter_code
_entity_poly.pdbx_strand_id
1 'polypeptide(L)' 'MSGLFIGLVAVFVVIVLIITIYRLRRGGPGPTVNWVPRRLRGRVNRGFGEQGWQKPYDDEGNRNPDRGQL' A
#
# COMPACT_ATOMS: atom_id res chain seq x y z
N MET A 1 -5.40 -37.99 2.68
CA MET A 1 -4.53 -36.81 2.48
C MET A 1 -3.25 -37.04 3.28
N SER A 2 -2.11 -37.16 2.62
CA SER A 2 -0.82 -37.42 3.26
C SER A 2 -0.36 -36.20 4.07
N GLY A 3 0.34 -36.41 5.20
CA GLY A 3 0.83 -35.32 6.06
C GLY A 3 1.70 -34.29 5.34
N LEU A 4 2.35 -34.70 4.24
CA LEU A 4 3.10 -33.84 3.32
C LEU A 4 2.22 -32.76 2.65
N PHE A 5 0.99 -33.11 2.26
CA PHE A 5 0.04 -32.19 1.66
C PHE A 5 -0.45 -31.14 2.68
N ILE A 6 -0.73 -31.58 3.91
CA ILE A 6 -1.17 -30.71 5.01
C ILE A 6 -0.06 -29.71 5.36
N GLY A 7 1.20 -30.17 5.42
CA GLY A 7 2.35 -29.31 5.69
C GLY A 7 2.55 -28.22 4.63
N LEU A 8 2.46 -28.56 3.34
CA LEU A 8 2.60 -27.60 2.24
C LEU A 8 1.51 -26.51 2.26
N VAL A 9 0.26 -26.90 2.50
CA VAL A 9 -0.86 -25.94 2.57
C VAL A 9 -0.68 -25.01 3.76
N ALA A 10 -0.27 -25.52 4.93
CA ALA A 10 -0.03 -24.70 6.10
C ALA A 10 1.06 -23.64 5.87
N VAL A 11 2.18 -24.01 5.25
CA VAL A 11 3.27 -23.07 4.91
C VAL A 11 2.79 -22.02 3.91
N PHE A 12 2.06 -22.43 2.87
CA PHE A 12 1.54 -21.50 1.87
C PHE A 12 0.57 -20.47 2.48
N VAL A 13 -0.34 -20.92 3.35
CA VAL A 13 -1.27 -20.03 4.06
C VAL A 13 -0.50 -19.01 4.90
N VAL A 14 0.53 -19.43 5.65
CA VAL A 14 1.35 -18.52 6.44
C VAL A 14 2.04 -17.46 5.57
N ILE A 15 2.61 -17.85 4.42
CA ILE A 15 3.24 -16.90 3.48
C ILE A 15 2.23 -15.87 2.96
N VAL A 16 1.06 -16.32 2.51
CA VAL A 16 -0.01 -15.42 2.03
C VAL A 16 -0.45 -14.48 3.14
N LEU A 17 -0.57 -14.97 4.37
CA LEU A 17 -0.96 -14.17 5.53
C LEU A 17 0.09 -13.09 5.85
N ILE A 18 1.38 -13.44 5.80
CA ILE A 18 2.49 -12.50 5.97
C ILE A 18 2.46 -11.43 4.87
N ILE A 19 2.31 -11.81 3.60
CA ILE A 19 2.25 -10.86 2.47
C ILE A 19 1.03 -9.94 2.61
N THR A 20 -0.12 -10.50 2.96
CA THR A 20 -1.37 -9.75 3.16
C THR A 20 -1.23 -8.76 4.31
N ILE A 21 -0.66 -9.18 5.44
CA ILE A 21 -0.37 -8.29 6.56
C ILE A 21 0.64 -7.22 6.14
N TYR A 22 1.68 -7.56 5.39
CA TYR A 22 2.64 -6.57 4.89
C TYR A 22 2.00 -5.55 3.95
N ARG A 23 1.10 -5.99 3.06
CA ARG A 23 0.33 -5.11 2.17
C ARG A 23 -0.66 -4.24 2.94
N LEU A 24 -1.35 -4.80 3.93
CA LEU A 24 -2.26 -4.06 4.81
C LEU A 24 -1.49 -3.04 5.67
N ARG A 25 -0.33 -3.42 6.21
CA ARG A 25 0.52 -2.55 7.03
C ARG A 25 1.22 -1.45 6.26
N ARG A 26 1.57 -1.68 4.99
CA ARG A 26 2.10 -0.61 4.12
C ARG A 26 1.05 0.41 3.68
N GLY A 27 -0.21 0.16 4.03
CA GLY A 27 -1.39 0.94 3.70
C GLY A 27 -1.65 0.99 2.20
N GLY A 28 -2.92 0.86 1.85
CA GLY A 28 -3.33 0.89 0.46
C GLY A 28 -3.05 2.24 -0.22
N PRO A 29 -3.33 2.34 -1.52
CA PRO A 29 -3.11 3.57 -2.29
C PRO A 29 -3.93 4.77 -1.76
N GLY A 30 -4.86 4.56 -0.81
CA GLY A 30 -5.77 5.57 -0.28
C GLY A 30 -6.77 6.06 -1.36
N PRO A 31 -7.69 6.96 -1.00
CA PRO A 31 -8.71 7.48 -1.91
C PRO A 31 -8.10 8.33 -3.03
N THR A 32 -8.61 8.18 -4.26
CA THR A 32 -8.10 8.89 -5.44
C THR A 32 -8.12 10.41 -5.20
N VAL A 33 -6.97 11.06 -5.41
CA VAL A 33 -6.85 12.51 -5.20
C VAL A 33 -6.93 13.19 -6.56
N ASN A 34 -7.92 14.06 -6.73
CA ASN A 34 -8.05 14.92 -7.91
C ASN A 34 -6.92 15.96 -7.95
N TRP A 35 -6.89 16.80 -8.98
CA TRP A 35 -5.87 17.85 -9.07
C TRP A 35 -5.90 18.75 -7.83
N VAL A 36 -4.75 18.87 -7.14
CA VAL A 36 -4.56 19.76 -5.98
C VAL A 36 -3.47 20.79 -6.31
N PRO A 37 -3.63 22.06 -5.89
CA PRO A 37 -2.61 23.10 -6.04
C PRO A 37 -1.27 22.70 -5.38
N ARG A 38 -0.14 23.01 -6.02
CA ARG A 38 1.22 22.64 -5.53
C ARG A 38 1.45 22.98 -4.05
N ARG A 39 0.97 24.15 -3.60
CA ARG A 39 1.10 24.61 -2.20
C ARG A 39 0.39 23.72 -1.18
N LEU A 40 -0.65 22.99 -1.58
CA LEU A 40 -1.43 22.11 -0.70
C LEU A 40 -0.97 20.65 -0.77
N ARG A 41 -0.18 20.25 -1.77
CA ARG A 41 0.29 18.86 -1.95
C ARG A 41 1.06 18.32 -0.75
N GLY A 42 1.89 19.15 -0.11
CA GLY A 42 2.61 18.78 1.10
C GLY A 42 1.67 18.44 2.28
N ARG A 43 0.58 19.21 2.44
CA ARG A 43 -0.44 18.93 3.46
C ARG A 43 -1.23 17.65 3.15
N VAL A 44 -1.53 17.41 1.87
CA VAL A 44 -2.17 16.16 1.43
C VAL A 44 -1.26 14.96 1.66
N ASN A 45 0.02 15.04 1.30
CA ASN A 45 0.99 13.97 1.56
C ASN A 45 1.11 13.64 3.05
N ARG A 46 1.10 14.66 3.92
CA ARG A 46 1.10 14.45 5.38
C ARG A 46 -0.16 13.71 5.85
N GLY A 47 -1.35 14.14 5.41
CA GLY A 47 -2.60 13.47 5.77
C GLY A 47 -2.67 12.02 5.26
N PHE A 48 -2.12 11.73 4.09
CA PHE A 48 -2.01 10.36 3.59
C PHE A 48 -1.03 9.52 4.42
N GLY A 49 0.14 10.07 4.76
CA GLY A 49 1.13 9.38 5.60
C GLY A 49 0.63 9.08 7.01
N GLU A 50 -0.13 9.98 7.63
CA GLU A 50 -0.76 9.78 8.95
C GLU A 50 -1.78 8.63 8.95
N GLN A 51 -2.45 8.42 7.81
CA GLN A 51 -3.41 7.32 7.62
C GLN A 51 -2.73 6.03 7.13
N GLY A 52 -1.40 6.04 7.04
CA GLY A 52 -0.60 4.92 6.52
C GLY A 52 -0.72 4.74 5.01
N TRP A 53 -1.41 5.61 4.29
CA TRP A 53 -1.60 5.50 2.85
C TRP A 53 -0.37 5.95 2.05
N GLN A 54 -0.27 5.43 0.84
CA GLN A 54 0.77 5.83 -0.10
C GLN A 54 0.62 7.31 -0.47
N LYS A 55 1.73 8.06 -0.43
CA LYS A 55 1.74 9.49 -0.75
C LYS A 55 1.25 9.71 -2.19
N PRO A 56 0.26 10.57 -2.43
CA PRO A 56 -0.30 10.82 -3.75
C PRO A 56 0.60 11.66 -4.65
N TYR A 57 1.51 12.44 -4.07
CA TYR A 57 2.47 13.26 -4.80
C TYR A 57 3.91 12.90 -4.41
N ASP A 58 4.84 13.00 -5.37
CA ASP A 58 6.28 12.89 -5.11
C ASP A 58 6.87 14.19 -4.53
N ASP A 59 8.18 14.22 -4.32
CA ASP A 59 8.88 15.37 -3.73
C ASP A 59 8.94 16.59 -4.68
N GLU A 60 8.77 16.38 -5.99
CA GLU A 60 8.63 17.45 -7.00
C GLU A 60 7.19 17.98 -7.11
N GLY A 61 6.28 17.33 -6.38
CA GLY A 61 4.85 17.58 -6.38
C GLY A 61 4.11 16.94 -7.55
N ASN A 62 4.74 16.15 -8.41
CA ASN A 62 4.03 15.41 -9.46
C ASN A 62 3.25 14.25 -8.85
N ARG A 63 2.35 13.62 -9.63
CA ARG A 63 1.63 12.44 -9.15
C ARG A 63 2.62 11.30 -8.93
N ASN A 64 2.51 10.63 -7.78
CA ASN A 64 3.39 9.51 -7.46
C ASN A 64 3.16 8.36 -8.46
N PRO A 65 4.17 7.96 -9.27
CA PRO A 65 4.04 6.89 -10.25
C PRO A 65 3.78 5.52 -9.62
N ASP A 66 4.25 5.31 -8.38
CA ASP A 66 4.12 4.04 -7.67
C ASP A 66 2.68 3.76 -7.21
N ARG A 67 1.78 4.75 -7.31
CA ARG A 67 0.37 4.63 -6.90
C ARG A 67 -0.50 3.95 -7.95
N GLY A 68 -0.08 3.98 -9.22
CA GLY A 68 -0.81 3.39 -10.34
C GLY A 68 -0.40 1.97 -10.71
N GLN A 69 0.57 1.38 -10.02
CA GLN A 69 1.15 0.07 -10.35
C GLN A 69 0.58 -1.10 -9.52
N LEU A 70 -0.64 -0.96 -8.98
CA LEU A 70 -1.31 -2.01 -8.21
C LEU A 70 -2.34 -2.78 -9.04
#